data_AF-A0A0F9IR30-F1
#
_entry.id   AF-A0A0F9IR30-F1
#
_cell.length_a   1.000
_cell.length_b   1.000
_cell.length_c   1.000
_cell.angle_alpha   90.00
_cell.angle_beta   90.00
_cell.angle_gamma   90.00
#
_symmetry.space_group_name_H-M   'P 1'
#
loop_
_entity.id
_entity.type
_entity.pdbx_description
1 polymer ?
#
loop_
_entity_poly.entity_id
_entity_poly.type
_entity_poly.pdbx_seq_one_letter_code
_entity_poly.pdbx_strand_id
1 'polypeptide(L)'
;TRRLPTRHELAHKLALAYFDAGRYDEAVKVYRTRKFRVAEGRYELHDHYAMALVARATEHLSAGRAAEALKDLDAALEYPENLGIGRPDWASGDATIHYWRGVALDRMGKTAQAKDAFSRAAGETRISRRMSPWNPARALRVVHAVMALRRTGQAAKAKDLAARLEQAINRFRDYRSPQGKAYVAMIRAYLATAEGRTKAATAALSQAQAASPWIEGHLRLVRKWTTLIAPPRRPAPKNRPPSAP
;
A
#
# COMPACT_ATOMS: atom_id res chain seq x y z
N THR A 1 -21.16 -22.16 -8.87
CA THR A 1 -20.19 -21.09 -9.22
C THR A 1 -20.89 -19.75 -9.25
N ARG A 2 -20.42 -18.75 -8.49
CA ARG A 2 -21.03 -17.40 -8.48
C ARG A 2 -20.72 -16.71 -9.82
N ARG A 3 -21.76 -16.34 -10.59
CA ARG A 3 -21.59 -15.65 -11.89
C ARG A 3 -21.02 -14.24 -11.66
N LEU A 4 -20.05 -13.83 -12.49
CA LEU A 4 -19.48 -12.47 -12.49
C LEU A 4 -20.12 -11.60 -13.59
N PRO A 5 -20.14 -10.26 -13.45
CA PRO A 5 -20.62 -9.37 -14.50
C PRO A 5 -19.88 -9.57 -15.82
N THR A 6 -20.63 -9.54 -16.92
CA THR A 6 -20.06 -9.70 -18.26
C THR A 6 -19.42 -8.41 -18.78
N ARG A 7 -20.05 -7.26 -18.53
CA ARG A 7 -19.56 -5.92 -18.87
C ARG A 7 -18.32 -5.55 -18.06
N HIS A 8 -17.27 -5.09 -18.74
CA HIS A 8 -15.97 -4.85 -18.11
C HIS A 8 -15.99 -3.70 -17.09
N GLU A 9 -16.82 -2.67 -17.27
CA GLU A 9 -16.94 -1.58 -16.29
C GLU A 9 -17.59 -2.05 -14.99
N LEU A 10 -18.61 -2.92 -15.09
CA LEU A 10 -19.26 -3.51 -13.92
C LEU A 10 -18.35 -4.50 -13.22
N ALA A 11 -17.57 -5.28 -13.98
CA ALA A 11 -16.55 -6.16 -13.41
C ALA A 11 -15.50 -5.33 -12.65
N HIS A 12 -15.04 -4.21 -13.21
CA HIS A 12 -14.07 -3.34 -12.54
C HIS A 12 -14.66 -2.74 -11.25
N LYS A 13 -15.87 -2.19 -11.30
CA LYS A 13 -16.57 -1.66 -10.11
C LYS A 13 -16.78 -2.73 -9.03
N LEU A 14 -17.11 -3.96 -9.42
CA LEU A 14 -17.23 -5.08 -8.49
C LEU A 14 -15.89 -5.41 -7.82
N ALA A 15 -14.79 -5.41 -8.57
CA ALA A 15 -13.46 -5.64 -8.01
C ALA A 15 -13.06 -4.52 -7.03
N LEU A 16 -13.36 -3.26 -7.35
CA LEU A 16 -13.17 -2.13 -6.44
C LEU A 16 -14.01 -2.25 -5.17
N ALA A 17 -15.28 -2.67 -5.29
CA ALA A 17 -16.15 -2.90 -4.13
C ALA A 17 -15.63 -4.04 -3.24
N TYR A 18 -15.14 -5.13 -3.83
CA TYR A 18 -14.48 -6.19 -3.07
C TYR A 18 -13.21 -5.70 -2.37
N PHE A 19 -12.38 -4.92 -3.07
CA PHE A 19 -11.18 -4.33 -2.50
C PHE A 19 -11.51 -3.43 -1.29
N ASP A 20 -12.48 -2.51 -1.44
CA ASP A 20 -12.90 -1.62 -0.36
C ASP A 20 -13.46 -2.38 0.87
N ALA A 21 -14.19 -3.46 0.61
CA ALA A 21 -14.69 -4.36 1.65
C ALA A 21 -13.61 -5.25 2.31
N GLY A 22 -12.34 -5.16 1.88
CA GLY A 22 -11.26 -6.04 2.37
C GLY A 22 -11.29 -7.48 1.83
N ARG A 23 -12.12 -7.73 0.81
CA ARG A 23 -12.31 -9.02 0.15
C ARG A 23 -11.31 -9.18 -1.01
N TYR A 24 -10.03 -9.15 -0.66
CA TYR A 24 -8.95 -9.03 -1.64
C TYR A 24 -8.85 -10.26 -2.56
N ASP A 25 -9.15 -11.45 -2.07
CA ASP A 25 -9.21 -12.67 -2.89
C ASP A 25 -10.24 -12.56 -4.02
N GLU A 26 -11.45 -12.10 -3.71
CA GLU A 26 -12.49 -11.89 -4.71
C GLU A 26 -12.14 -10.76 -5.68
N ALA A 27 -11.53 -9.68 -5.20
CA ALA A 27 -11.05 -8.60 -6.07
C ALA A 27 -10.01 -9.11 -7.08
N VAL A 28 -8.98 -9.83 -6.60
CA VAL A 28 -7.94 -10.43 -7.45
C VAL A 28 -8.54 -11.44 -8.44
N LYS A 29 -9.50 -12.26 -7.99
CA LYS A 29 -10.20 -13.22 -8.86
C LYS A 29 -10.91 -12.51 -10.02
N VAL A 30 -11.60 -11.39 -9.76
CA VAL A 30 -12.24 -10.62 -10.83
C VAL A 30 -11.20 -10.09 -11.82
N TYR A 31 -10.12 -9.49 -11.34
CA TYR A 31 -9.08 -8.95 -12.21
C TYR A 31 -8.35 -10.00 -13.04
N ARG A 32 -8.18 -11.23 -12.53
CA ARG A 32 -7.49 -12.31 -13.26
C ARG A 32 -8.36 -13.08 -14.24
N THR A 33 -9.67 -13.15 -14.02
CA THR A 33 -10.57 -14.02 -14.80
C THR A 33 -11.40 -13.29 -15.84
N ARG A 34 -11.49 -11.96 -15.77
CA ARG A 34 -12.24 -11.14 -16.71
C ARG A 34 -11.32 -10.56 -17.77
N LYS A 35 -11.82 -10.47 -19.00
CA LYS A 35 -11.20 -9.70 -20.07
C LYS A 35 -11.73 -8.26 -20.01
N PHE A 36 -10.83 -7.31 -19.86
CA PHE A 36 -11.13 -5.89 -19.85
C PHE A 36 -10.85 -5.31 -21.23
N ARG A 37 -11.68 -4.36 -21.65
CA ARG A 37 -11.45 -3.53 -22.83
C ARG A 37 -11.11 -2.14 -22.35
N VAL A 38 -9.86 -1.74 -22.53
CA VAL A 38 -9.42 -0.41 -22.15
C VAL A 38 -9.73 0.51 -23.33
N ALA A 39 -10.86 1.20 -23.25
CA ALA A 39 -11.07 2.41 -24.05
C ALA A 39 -10.07 3.49 -23.61
N GLU A 40 -9.77 4.46 -24.50
CA GLU A 40 -8.88 5.59 -24.21
C GLU A 40 -9.14 6.20 -22.81
N GLY A 41 -8.06 6.44 -22.05
CA GLY A 41 -8.13 7.13 -20.76
C GLY A 41 -8.16 6.26 -19.50
N ARG A 42 -8.27 4.93 -19.59
CA ARG A 42 -8.29 4.02 -18.42
C ARG A 42 -6.90 3.50 -18.03
N TYR A 43 -6.01 4.40 -17.64
CA TYR A 43 -4.63 4.05 -17.26
C TYR A 43 -4.48 3.41 -15.86
N GLU A 44 -5.51 3.51 -15.01
CA GLU A 44 -5.43 3.11 -13.59
C GLU A 44 -5.92 1.66 -13.34
N LEU A 45 -6.39 0.94 -14.36
CA LEU A 45 -6.87 -0.44 -14.17
C LEU A 45 -5.75 -1.37 -13.65
N HIS A 46 -4.53 -1.20 -14.16
CA HIS A 46 -3.36 -1.92 -13.64
C HIS A 46 -3.05 -1.50 -12.20
N ASP A 47 -3.05 -0.20 -11.88
CA ASP A 47 -2.85 0.30 -10.51
C ASP A 47 -3.81 -0.38 -9.51
N HIS A 48 -5.09 -0.54 -9.89
CA HIS A 48 -6.09 -1.20 -9.04
C HIS A 48 -5.87 -2.71 -8.91
N TYR A 49 -5.47 -3.39 -10.00
CA TYR A 49 -5.10 -4.80 -9.97
C TYR A 49 -3.88 -5.04 -9.05
N ALA A 50 -2.83 -4.25 -9.26
CA ALA A 50 -1.60 -4.32 -8.48
C ALA A 50 -1.87 -4.02 -7.00
N MET A 51 -2.70 -3.01 -6.69
CA MET A 51 -3.06 -2.69 -5.31
C MET A 51 -3.87 -3.82 -4.64
N ALA A 52 -4.77 -4.50 -5.38
CA ALA A 52 -5.50 -5.65 -4.85
C ALA A 52 -4.55 -6.82 -4.50
N LEU A 53 -3.55 -7.07 -5.34
CA LEU A 53 -2.51 -8.06 -5.05
C LEU A 53 -1.62 -7.65 -3.87
N VAL A 54 -1.20 -6.38 -3.79
CA VAL A 54 -0.44 -5.88 -2.63
C VAL A 54 -1.24 -6.06 -1.34
N ALA A 55 -2.52 -5.70 -1.34
CA ALA A 55 -3.37 -5.85 -0.17
C ALA A 55 -3.49 -7.31 0.27
N ARG A 56 -3.74 -8.23 -0.67
CA ARG A 56 -3.76 -9.67 -0.38
C ARG A 56 -2.39 -10.19 0.09
N ALA A 57 -1.30 -9.75 -0.53
CA ALA A 57 0.05 -10.09 -0.10
C ALA A 57 0.30 -9.64 1.34
N THR A 58 -0.22 -8.48 1.77
CA THR A 58 -0.09 -8.05 3.16
C THR A 58 -0.92 -8.90 4.14
N GLU A 59 -2.05 -9.47 3.73
CA GLU A 59 -2.77 -10.49 4.52
C GLU A 59 -1.95 -11.78 4.62
N HIS A 60 -1.33 -12.21 3.52
CA HIS A 60 -0.39 -13.35 3.53
C HIS A 60 0.77 -13.11 4.50
N LEU A 61 1.40 -11.93 4.47
CA LEU A 61 2.45 -11.57 5.41
C LEU A 61 1.96 -11.58 6.86
N SER A 62 0.80 -11.00 7.16
CA SER A 62 0.22 -11.03 8.51
C SER A 62 0.01 -12.45 9.03
N ALA A 63 -0.26 -13.40 8.14
CA ALA A 63 -0.45 -14.80 8.48
C ALA A 63 0.83 -15.67 8.36
N GLY A 64 2.01 -15.06 8.23
CA GLY A 64 3.29 -15.77 8.12
C GLY A 64 3.55 -16.45 6.77
N ARG A 65 2.67 -16.25 5.78
CA ARG A 65 2.74 -16.85 4.44
C ARG A 65 3.57 -15.99 3.48
N ALA A 66 4.85 -15.84 3.77
CA ALA A 66 5.73 -14.92 3.03
C ALA A 66 5.96 -15.34 1.56
N ALA A 67 5.96 -16.65 1.27
CA ALA A 67 6.13 -17.14 -0.09
C ALA A 67 4.92 -16.81 -0.99
N GLU A 68 3.70 -16.94 -0.46
CA GLU A 68 2.46 -16.58 -1.14
C GLU A 68 2.35 -15.07 -1.33
N ALA A 69 2.77 -14.29 -0.33
CA ALA A 69 2.88 -12.84 -0.48
C ALA A 69 3.81 -12.46 -1.64
N LEU A 70 4.98 -13.09 -1.73
CA LEU A 70 5.93 -12.82 -2.81
C LEU A 70 5.35 -13.15 -4.19
N LYS A 71 4.62 -14.28 -4.33
CA LYS A 71 3.94 -14.63 -5.59
C LYS A 71 2.94 -13.57 -6.04
N ASP A 72 2.16 -13.02 -5.10
CA ASP A 72 1.22 -11.95 -5.40
C ASP A 72 1.92 -10.66 -5.80
N LEU A 73 3.01 -10.32 -5.12
CA LEU A 73 3.77 -9.12 -5.40
C LEU A 73 4.54 -9.21 -6.72
N ASP A 74 5.04 -10.39 -7.10
CA ASP A 74 5.61 -10.63 -8.42
C ASP A 74 4.53 -10.46 -9.49
N ALA A 75 3.35 -11.05 -9.29
CA ALA A 75 2.23 -10.89 -10.21
C ALA A 75 1.70 -9.44 -10.32
N ALA A 76 1.96 -8.59 -9.33
CA ALA A 76 1.59 -7.17 -9.36
C ALA A 76 2.50 -6.34 -10.27
N LEU A 77 3.72 -6.82 -10.55
CA LEU A 77 4.65 -6.19 -11.51
C LEU A 77 4.31 -6.55 -12.97
N GLU A 78 3.47 -7.56 -13.18
CA GLU A 78 3.08 -8.05 -14.50
C GLU A 78 1.93 -7.23 -15.10
N TYR A 79 1.89 -7.16 -16.43
CA TYR A 79 0.83 -6.53 -17.23
C TYR A 79 0.11 -7.60 -18.05
N PRO A 80 -0.76 -8.41 -17.44
CA PRO A 80 -1.36 -9.53 -18.14
C PRO A 80 -2.34 -9.06 -19.23
N GLU A 81 -2.34 -9.78 -20.36
CA GLU A 81 -3.08 -9.42 -21.57
C GLU A 81 -4.58 -9.21 -21.31
N ASN A 82 -5.15 -9.94 -20.36
CA ASN A 82 -6.56 -9.83 -20.02
C ASN A 82 -6.97 -8.45 -19.47
N LEU A 83 -6.02 -7.65 -18.96
CA LEU A 83 -6.28 -6.26 -18.56
C LEU A 83 -6.36 -5.32 -19.75
N GLY A 84 -5.79 -5.67 -20.90
CA GLY A 84 -5.78 -4.84 -22.10
C GLY A 84 -4.93 -3.56 -21.97
N ILE A 85 -3.96 -3.53 -21.06
CA ILE A 85 -3.04 -2.41 -20.82
C ILE A 85 -1.60 -2.91 -20.93
N GLY A 86 -0.83 -2.32 -21.84
CA GLY A 86 0.62 -2.51 -21.88
C GLY A 86 1.34 -1.70 -20.81
N ARG A 87 2.55 -2.14 -20.43
CA ARG A 87 3.38 -1.41 -19.46
C ARG A 87 3.73 -0.02 -20.00
N PRO A 88 3.40 1.07 -19.28
CA PRO A 88 3.83 2.39 -19.70
C PRO A 88 5.35 2.55 -19.67
N ASP A 89 5.94 3.28 -20.62
CA ASP A 89 7.39 3.58 -20.62
C ASP A 89 7.83 4.37 -19.38
N TRP A 90 6.90 5.14 -18.81
CA TRP A 90 7.08 5.89 -17.58
C TRP A 90 6.71 5.11 -16.32
N ALA A 91 6.49 3.79 -16.39
CA ALA A 91 6.20 2.90 -15.26
C ALA A 91 7.35 2.79 -14.23
N SER A 92 8.18 3.82 -14.11
CA SER A 92 8.78 4.24 -12.85
C SER A 92 7.68 4.45 -11.78
N GLY A 93 7.64 3.60 -10.75
CA GLY A 93 6.77 3.85 -9.60
C GLY A 93 6.25 2.67 -8.80
N ASP A 94 6.72 1.45 -9.03
CA ASP A 94 6.29 0.25 -8.28
C ASP A 94 6.87 0.17 -6.85
N ALA A 95 7.22 1.31 -6.24
CA ALA A 95 7.88 1.36 -4.93
C ALA A 95 7.08 0.69 -3.83
N THR A 96 5.74 0.78 -3.88
CA THR A 96 4.86 0.01 -2.99
C THR A 96 5.08 -1.49 -3.13
N ILE A 97 5.05 -2.01 -4.36
CA ILE A 97 5.22 -3.44 -4.65
C ILE A 97 6.61 -3.88 -4.21
N HIS A 98 7.65 -3.17 -4.65
CA HIS A 98 9.04 -3.49 -4.32
C HIS A 98 9.35 -3.43 -2.83
N TYR A 99 8.77 -2.49 -2.08
CA TYR A 99 8.92 -2.44 -0.64
C TYR A 99 8.35 -3.72 0.01
N TRP A 100 7.11 -4.09 -0.32
CA TRP A 100 6.50 -5.29 0.22
C TRP A 100 7.20 -6.58 -0.25
N ARG A 101 7.77 -6.61 -1.45
CA ARG A 101 8.65 -7.70 -1.90
C ARG A 101 9.86 -7.81 -0.99
N GLY A 102 10.50 -6.69 -0.69
CA GLY A 102 11.60 -6.63 0.28
C GLY A 102 11.20 -7.20 1.64
N VAL A 103 10.03 -6.81 2.16
CA VAL A 103 9.51 -7.36 3.44
C VAL A 103 9.27 -8.87 3.36
N ALA A 104 8.66 -9.37 2.28
CA ALA A 104 8.41 -10.79 2.09
C ALA A 104 9.72 -11.59 2.02
N LEU A 105 10.68 -11.13 1.22
CA LEU A 105 12.00 -11.74 1.05
C LEU A 105 12.80 -11.74 2.37
N ASP A 106 12.74 -10.65 3.14
CA ASP A 106 13.38 -10.52 4.45
C ASP A 106 12.83 -11.56 5.44
N ARG A 107 11.50 -11.75 5.48
CA ARG A 107 10.85 -12.78 6.30
C ARG A 107 11.18 -14.22 5.89
N MET A 108 11.62 -14.41 4.65
CA MET A 108 12.11 -15.70 4.13
C MET A 108 13.62 -15.88 4.32
N GLY A 109 14.31 -14.94 4.98
CA GLY A 109 15.77 -14.97 5.15
C GLY A 109 16.57 -14.68 3.87
N LYS A 110 15.91 -14.22 2.80
CA LYS A 110 16.55 -13.94 1.50
C LYS A 110 17.14 -12.53 1.45
N THR A 111 18.10 -12.26 2.33
CA THR A 111 18.61 -10.92 2.64
C THR A 111 19.12 -10.15 1.41
N ALA A 112 19.88 -10.79 0.51
CA ALA A 112 20.40 -10.11 -0.69
C ALA A 112 19.28 -9.65 -1.63
N GLN A 113 18.28 -10.51 -1.85
CA GLN A 113 17.12 -10.19 -2.69
C GLN A 113 16.23 -9.13 -2.02
N ALA A 114 16.07 -9.20 -0.70
CA ALA A 114 15.34 -8.17 0.06
C ALA A 114 16.00 -6.79 -0.11
N LYS A 115 17.34 -6.72 -0.01
CA LYS A 115 18.11 -5.49 -0.22
C LYS A 115 17.91 -4.93 -1.63
N ASP A 116 17.97 -5.76 -2.66
CA ASP A 116 17.69 -5.33 -4.04
C ASP A 116 16.27 -4.76 -4.17
N ALA A 117 15.27 -5.45 -3.64
CA ALA A 117 13.89 -4.99 -3.66
C ALA A 117 13.70 -3.65 -2.93
N PHE A 118 14.32 -3.47 -1.76
CA PHE A 118 14.30 -2.16 -1.09
C PHE A 118 15.04 -1.08 -1.88
N SER A 119 16.18 -1.37 -2.51
CA SER A 119 16.88 -0.41 -3.37
C SER A 119 16.02 0.04 -4.55
N ARG A 120 15.27 -0.86 -5.19
CA ARG A 120 14.33 -0.51 -6.27
C ARG A 120 13.21 0.39 -5.76
N ALA A 121 12.63 0.09 -4.59
CA ALA A 121 11.62 0.94 -3.98
C ALA A 121 12.18 2.33 -3.62
N ALA A 122 13.42 2.40 -3.13
CA ALA A 122 14.10 3.64 -2.80
C ALA A 122 14.44 4.51 -4.03
N GLY A 123 14.42 3.93 -5.24
CA GLY A 123 14.61 4.66 -6.50
C GLY A 123 13.45 5.60 -6.85
N GLU A 124 12.27 5.44 -6.23
CA GLU A 124 11.16 6.38 -6.39
C GLU A 124 11.44 7.69 -5.65
N THR A 125 11.74 8.73 -6.42
CA THR A 125 12.08 10.07 -5.93
C THR A 125 11.10 11.15 -6.43
N ARG A 126 10.13 10.75 -7.25
CA ARG A 126 9.21 11.65 -7.96
C ARG A 126 7.83 11.63 -7.31
N ILE A 127 7.48 12.78 -6.76
CA ILE A 127 6.10 13.06 -6.34
C ILE A 127 5.32 13.48 -7.59
N SER A 128 4.33 12.69 -7.96
CA SER A 128 3.52 12.95 -9.16
C SER A 128 2.75 14.27 -9.03
N ARG A 129 2.78 15.11 -10.08
CA ARG A 129 1.92 16.30 -10.17
C ARG A 129 0.44 15.95 -10.24
N ARG A 130 0.11 14.72 -10.67
CA ARG A 130 -1.26 14.18 -10.70
C ARG A 130 -1.63 13.45 -9.39
N MET A 131 -0.84 13.59 -8.33
CA MET A 131 -1.24 13.11 -7.02
C MET A 131 -2.56 13.80 -6.63
N SER A 132 -3.51 13.02 -6.13
CA SER A 132 -4.83 13.50 -5.75
C SER A 132 -5.31 12.66 -4.57
N PRO A 133 -6.08 13.23 -3.63
CA PRO A 133 -6.71 12.49 -2.56
C PRO A 133 -7.48 11.25 -3.06
N TRP A 134 -8.08 11.34 -4.24
CA TRP A 134 -8.92 10.28 -4.83
C TRP A 134 -8.14 9.13 -5.46
N ASN A 135 -6.82 9.27 -5.60
CA ASN A 135 -5.93 8.18 -6.01
C ASN A 135 -4.71 8.15 -5.06
N PRO A 136 -4.86 7.54 -3.87
CA PRO A 136 -3.82 7.55 -2.85
C PRO A 136 -2.60 6.70 -3.23
N ALA A 137 -2.69 5.80 -4.23
CA ALA A 137 -1.59 4.94 -4.64
C ALA A 137 -0.31 5.74 -4.99
N ARG A 138 -0.48 6.92 -5.63
CA ARG A 138 0.62 7.83 -5.98
C ARG A 138 1.31 8.47 -4.78
N ALA A 139 0.60 8.67 -3.67
CA ALA A 139 1.20 9.14 -2.42
C ALA A 139 1.82 7.98 -1.64
N LEU A 140 1.11 6.84 -1.58
CA LEU A 140 1.55 5.65 -0.87
C LEU A 140 2.87 5.10 -1.44
N ARG A 141 3.08 5.10 -2.76
CA ARG A 141 4.37 4.71 -3.35
C ARG A 141 5.54 5.56 -2.84
N VAL A 142 5.31 6.85 -2.59
CA VAL A 142 6.33 7.76 -2.05
C VAL A 142 6.61 7.43 -0.58
N VAL A 143 5.57 7.11 0.21
CA VAL A 143 5.78 6.67 1.60
C VAL A 143 6.59 5.36 1.65
N HIS A 144 6.30 4.40 0.77
CA HIS A 144 7.09 3.17 0.64
C HIS A 144 8.54 3.43 0.22
N ALA A 145 8.77 4.39 -0.68
CA ALA A 145 10.12 4.82 -1.03
C ALA A 145 10.86 5.44 0.16
N VAL A 146 10.19 6.28 0.97
CA VAL A 146 10.76 6.82 2.23
C VAL A 146 11.17 5.67 3.16
N MET A 147 10.32 4.67 3.36
CA MET A 147 10.65 3.52 4.21
C MET A 147 11.82 2.70 3.65
N ALA A 148 11.86 2.51 2.33
CA ALA A 148 12.94 1.81 1.66
C ALA A 148 14.29 2.55 1.78
N LEU A 149 14.27 3.88 1.62
CA LEU A 149 15.45 4.74 1.84
C LEU A 149 15.97 4.59 3.27
N ARG A 150 15.10 4.56 4.28
CA ARG A 150 15.50 4.30 5.68
C ARG A 150 16.11 2.93 5.86
N ARG A 151 15.47 1.88 5.33
CA ARG A 151 15.99 0.49 5.41
C ARG A 151 17.33 0.31 4.71
N THR A 152 17.61 1.11 3.69
CA THR A 152 18.89 1.07 2.96
C THR A 152 19.94 2.05 3.51
N GLY A 153 19.71 2.65 4.69
CA GLY A 153 20.66 3.55 5.36
C GLY A 153 20.69 4.99 4.80
N GLN A 154 19.82 5.33 3.85
CA GLN A 154 19.76 6.64 3.20
C GLN A 154 18.85 7.62 3.97
N ALA A 155 19.10 7.80 5.26
CA ALA A 155 18.23 8.56 6.17
C ALA A 155 18.01 10.02 5.76
N ALA A 156 19.05 10.70 5.25
CA ALA A 156 18.95 12.09 4.78
C ALA A 156 17.98 12.22 3.57
N LYS A 157 18.10 11.33 2.59
CA LYS A 157 17.19 11.28 1.44
C LYS A 157 15.76 10.93 1.84
N ALA A 158 15.60 10.01 2.80
CA ALA A 158 14.28 9.67 3.34
C ALA A 158 13.61 10.90 3.97
N LYS A 159 14.36 11.69 4.75
CA LYS A 159 13.87 12.92 5.37
C LYS A 159 13.48 13.99 4.34
N ASP A 160 14.30 14.19 3.32
CA ASP A 160 13.99 15.10 2.20
C ASP A 160 12.70 14.69 1.49
N LEU A 161 12.59 13.42 1.08
CA LEU A 161 11.44 12.92 0.34
C LEU A 161 10.16 12.98 1.18
N ALA A 162 10.24 12.68 2.48
CA ALA A 162 9.13 12.83 3.43
C ALA A 162 8.66 14.28 3.53
N ALA A 163 9.59 15.24 3.67
CA ALA A 163 9.27 16.66 3.75
C ALA A 163 8.61 17.18 2.45
N ARG A 164 9.12 16.76 1.30
CA ARG A 164 8.53 17.09 -0.01
C ARG A 164 7.13 16.48 -0.17
N LEU A 165 6.91 15.26 0.32
CA LEU A 165 5.58 14.64 0.32
C LEU A 165 4.61 15.43 1.22
N GLU A 166 5.04 15.82 2.42
CA GLU A 166 4.23 16.63 3.34
C GLU A 166 3.84 17.98 2.69
N GLN A 167 4.79 18.66 2.05
CA GLN A 167 4.51 19.89 1.29
C GLN A 167 3.51 19.65 0.15
N ALA A 168 3.64 18.53 -0.56
CA ALA A 168 2.75 18.21 -1.67
C ALA A 168 1.33 17.88 -1.21
N ILE A 169 1.15 17.14 -0.11
CA ILE A 169 -0.18 16.86 0.44
C ILE A 169 -0.81 18.08 1.13
N ASN A 170 0.00 19.00 1.64
CA ASN A 170 -0.46 20.27 2.22
C ASN A 170 -1.21 21.15 1.21
N ARG A 171 -0.95 21.02 -0.09
CA ARG A 171 -1.71 21.70 -1.14
C ARG A 171 -3.19 21.28 -1.16
N PHE A 172 -3.51 20.13 -0.59
CA PHE A 172 -4.88 19.64 -0.45
C PHE A 172 -5.51 20.00 0.91
N ARG A 173 -4.82 20.73 1.79
CA ARG A 173 -5.35 21.11 3.11
C ARG A 173 -6.66 21.88 3.00
N ASP A 174 -6.75 22.74 1.99
CA ASP A 174 -7.88 23.65 1.80
C ASP A 174 -8.99 23.01 0.91
N TYR A 175 -8.80 21.75 0.47
CA TYR A 175 -9.89 20.98 -0.13
C TYR A 175 -10.97 20.76 0.91
N ARG A 176 -12.14 21.36 0.68
CA ARG A 176 -13.23 21.41 1.66
C ARG A 176 -13.97 20.08 1.83
N SER A 177 -13.75 19.09 0.96
CA SER A 177 -14.45 17.81 1.06
C SER A 177 -13.96 17.01 2.28
N PRO A 178 -14.88 16.43 3.08
CA PRO A 178 -14.52 15.58 4.21
C PRO A 178 -13.59 14.42 3.79
N GLN A 179 -13.82 13.84 2.61
CA GLN A 179 -13.00 12.76 2.03
C GLN A 179 -11.57 13.23 1.73
N GLY A 180 -11.39 14.42 1.16
CA GLY A 180 -10.06 14.96 0.84
C GLY A 180 -9.22 15.13 2.10
N LYS A 181 -9.82 15.69 3.16
CA LYS A 181 -9.20 15.80 4.49
C LYS A 181 -8.84 14.42 5.07
N ALA A 182 -9.74 13.45 4.91
CA ALA A 182 -9.53 12.08 5.39
C ALA A 182 -8.31 11.43 4.71
N TYR A 183 -8.17 11.57 3.39
CA TYR A 183 -7.02 11.04 2.65
C TYR A 183 -5.69 11.71 3.04
N VAL A 184 -5.67 13.03 3.22
CA VAL A 184 -4.46 13.73 3.68
C VAL A 184 -4.04 13.22 5.07
N ALA A 185 -5.00 13.09 6.00
CA ALA A 185 -4.74 12.54 7.32
C ALA A 185 -4.26 11.08 7.27
N MET A 186 -4.81 10.25 6.38
CA MET A 186 -4.35 8.88 6.16
C MET A 186 -2.90 8.82 5.64
N ILE A 187 -2.54 9.65 4.66
CA ILE A 187 -1.16 9.69 4.14
C ILE A 187 -0.20 10.12 5.24
N ARG A 188 -0.56 11.13 6.05
CA ARG A 188 0.22 11.56 7.22
C ARG A 188 0.38 10.45 8.25
N ALA A 189 -0.67 9.68 8.50
CA ALA A 189 -0.60 8.55 9.43
C ALA A 189 0.43 7.51 8.96
N TYR A 190 0.41 7.21 7.67
CA TYR A 190 1.33 6.25 7.09
C TYR A 190 2.77 6.77 7.04
N LEU A 191 2.96 8.04 6.71
CA LEU A 191 4.27 8.70 6.78
C LEU A 191 4.82 8.75 8.21
N ALA A 192 3.98 9.06 9.20
CA ALA A 192 4.36 9.03 10.62
C ALA A 192 4.76 7.62 11.07
N THR A 193 4.08 6.59 10.57
CA THR A 193 4.46 5.18 10.78
C THR A 193 5.85 4.91 10.21
N ALA A 194 6.09 5.30 8.95
CA ALA A 194 7.38 5.15 8.28
C ALA A 194 8.54 5.79 9.06
N GLU A 195 8.24 6.84 9.82
CA GLU A 195 9.21 7.58 10.62
C GLU A 195 9.33 7.09 12.07
N GLY A 196 8.53 6.10 12.48
CA GLY A 196 8.49 5.60 13.86
C GLY A 196 7.71 6.49 14.84
N ARG A 197 6.98 7.51 14.34
CA ARG A 197 6.18 8.45 15.14
C ARG A 197 4.80 7.86 15.45
N THR A 198 4.76 6.80 16.25
CA THR A 198 3.55 6.00 16.54
C THR A 198 2.38 6.82 17.10
N LYS A 199 2.61 7.74 18.06
CA LYS A 199 1.55 8.62 18.60
C LYS A 199 0.93 9.50 17.50
N ALA A 200 1.76 10.09 16.63
CA ALA A 200 1.29 10.91 15.52
C ALA A 200 0.55 10.08 14.47
N ALA A 201 1.01 8.85 14.20
CA ALA A 201 0.33 7.92 13.30
C ALA A 201 -1.09 7.58 13.79
N THR A 202 -1.24 7.24 15.08
CA THR A 202 -2.55 6.95 15.68
C THR A 202 -3.47 8.16 15.63
N ALA A 203 -2.98 9.35 16.01
CA ALA A 203 -3.79 10.56 15.97
C ALA A 203 -4.28 10.88 14.54
N ALA A 204 -3.40 10.75 13.54
CA ALA A 204 -3.75 11.00 12.15
C ALA A 204 -4.73 9.95 11.58
N LEU A 205 -4.65 8.67 12.00
CA LEU A 205 -5.67 7.66 11.66
C LEU A 205 -7.04 8.01 12.24
N SER A 206 -7.09 8.45 13.50
CA SER A 206 -8.35 8.88 14.13
C SER A 206 -8.95 10.11 13.42
N GLN A 207 -8.11 11.07 13.03
CA GLN A 207 -8.56 12.23 12.23
C GLN A 207 -9.11 11.79 10.86
N ALA A 208 -8.44 10.85 10.19
CA ALA A 208 -8.88 10.34 8.91
C ALA A 208 -10.25 9.67 9.00
N GLN A 209 -10.45 8.83 10.02
CA GLN A 209 -11.73 8.17 10.31
C GLN A 209 -12.85 9.17 10.56
N ALA A 210 -12.60 10.16 11.42
CA ALA A 210 -13.58 11.17 11.79
C ALA A 210 -13.94 12.09 10.60
N ALA A 211 -13.00 12.33 9.71
CA ALA A 211 -13.21 13.16 8.54
C ALA A 211 -14.11 12.49 7.49
N SER A 212 -13.98 11.18 7.24
CA SER A 212 -14.91 10.50 6.33
C SER A 212 -14.95 8.99 6.51
N PRO A 213 -16.15 8.38 6.63
CA PRO A 213 -16.28 6.92 6.63
C PRO A 213 -16.05 6.30 5.24
N TRP A 214 -16.03 7.09 4.16
CA TRP A 214 -15.95 6.56 2.79
C TRP A 214 -14.55 6.11 2.38
N ILE A 215 -13.55 6.34 3.24
CA ILE A 215 -12.18 5.88 3.00
C ILE A 215 -11.83 4.66 3.87
N GLU A 216 -12.83 4.04 4.52
CA GLU A 216 -12.62 2.92 5.46
C GLU A 216 -11.83 1.77 4.85
N GLY A 217 -12.08 1.40 3.59
CA GLY A 217 -11.31 0.36 2.91
C GLY A 217 -9.81 0.67 2.83
N HIS A 218 -9.45 1.93 2.59
CA HIS A 218 -8.06 2.39 2.59
C HIS A 218 -7.49 2.48 4.01
N LEU A 219 -8.27 2.95 4.99
CA LEU A 219 -7.83 3.00 6.39
C LEU A 219 -7.55 1.60 6.95
N ARG A 220 -8.37 0.61 6.60
CA ARG A 220 -8.15 -0.80 6.94
C ARG A 220 -6.77 -1.27 6.48
N LEU A 221 -6.43 -0.96 5.23
CA LEU A 221 -5.16 -1.33 4.62
C LEU A 221 -3.98 -0.62 5.29
N VAL A 222 -4.08 0.69 5.50
CA VAL A 222 -3.01 1.45 6.17
C VAL A 222 -2.80 0.98 7.61
N ARG A 223 -3.87 0.70 8.37
CA ARG A 223 -3.77 0.12 9.72
C ARG A 223 -3.02 -1.22 9.68
N LYS A 224 -3.38 -2.11 8.75
CA LYS A 224 -2.69 -3.40 8.55
C LYS A 224 -1.20 -3.17 8.30
N TRP A 225 -0.87 -2.29 7.37
CA TRP A 225 0.52 -1.98 7.06
C TRP A 225 1.28 -1.41 8.24
N THR A 226 0.68 -0.50 9.01
CA THR A 226 1.28 0.02 10.24
C THR A 226 1.60 -1.08 11.25
N THR A 227 0.72 -2.06 11.42
CA THR A 227 1.00 -3.21 12.31
C THR A 227 2.13 -4.11 11.80
N LEU A 228 2.24 -4.30 10.48
CA LEU A 228 3.28 -5.13 9.86
C LEU A 228 4.66 -4.50 9.90
N ILE A 229 4.72 -3.16 9.91
CA ILE A 229 5.96 -2.38 9.90
C ILE A 229 6.44 -2.06 11.32
N ALA A 230 5.51 -1.91 12.28
CA ALA A 230 5.88 -1.72 13.67
C ALA A 230 6.72 -2.91 14.19
N PRO A 231 7.76 -2.66 14.99
CA PRO A 231 8.47 -3.75 15.64
C PRO A 231 7.50 -4.59 16.48
N PRO A 232 7.68 -5.92 16.53
CA PRO A 232 6.78 -6.78 17.30
C PRO A 232 6.72 -6.27 18.75
N ARG A 233 5.50 -6.12 19.28
CA ARG A 233 5.33 -5.81 20.71
C ARG A 233 6.05 -6.90 21.49
N ARG A 234 7.05 -6.53 22.30
CA ARG A 234 7.63 -7.48 23.27
C ARG A 234 6.46 -8.09 24.05
N PRO A 235 6.36 -9.43 24.15
CA PRO A 235 5.37 -10.03 25.02
C PRO A 235 5.56 -9.46 26.43
N ALA A 236 4.46 -9.19 27.13
CA ALA A 236 4.53 -8.82 28.54
C ALA A 236 5.41 -9.85 29.26
N PRO A 237 6.32 -9.43 30.17
CA PRO A 237 7.09 -10.37 30.95
C PRO A 237 6.11 -11.36 31.58
N LYS A 238 6.27 -12.66 31.30
CA LYS A 238 5.52 -13.69 32.00
C LYS A 238 5.80 -13.45 33.47
N ASN A 239 4.75 -13.16 34.26
CA ASN A 239 4.87 -12.99 35.71
C ASN A 239 5.70 -14.16 36.24
N ARG A 240 6.92 -13.84 36.71
CA ARG A 240 7.75 -14.81 37.40
C ARG A 240 6.95 -15.19 38.65
N PRO A 241 6.67 -16.48 38.92
CA PRO A 241 6.02 -16.84 40.16
C PRO A 241 6.85 -16.28 41.33
N PRO A 242 6.20 -15.81 42.41
CA PRO A 242 6.91 -15.30 43.57
C PRO A 242 7.88 -16.39 44.05
N SER A 243 9.14 -15.99 44.25
CA SER A 243 10.13 -16.82 44.91
C SER A 243 9.55 -17.26 46.25
N ALA A 244 9.38 -18.58 46.41
CA ALA A 244 8.93 -19.18 47.66
C ALA A 244 9.92 -18.81 48.80
N PRO A 245 9.41 -18.63 50.02
CA PRO A 245 10.19 -18.15 51.16
C PRO A 245 11.30 -19.11 51.59
#